data_AF-A0A1H5A840-F1
#
_entry.id   AF-A0A1H5A840-F1
#
_cell.length_a   1.000
_cell.length_b   1.000
_cell.length_c   1.000
_cell.angle_alpha   90.00
_cell.angle_beta   90.00
_cell.angle_gamma   90.00
#
_symmetry.space_group_name_H-M   'P 1'
#
loop_
_entity.id
_entity.type
_entity.pdbx_description
1 polymer ?
#
loop_
_entity_poly.entity_id
_entity_poly.type
_entity_poly.pdbx_seq_one_letter_code
_entity_poly.pdbx_strand_id
1 'polypeptide(L)' 'MLEASLSQLEQLVSDLVQQNQTLSAELAQAKDENESLQLSLMEQEEKQGATAARIQALVERVSAGPVSA' A
#
# COMPACT_ATOMS: atom_id res chain seq x y z
N MET A 1 -48.35 15.61 9.49
CA MET A 1 -47.76 14.89 8.33
C MET A 1 -46.44 15.48 7.90
N LEU A 2 -46.36 16.80 7.64
CA LEU A 2 -45.09 17.46 7.26
C LEU A 2 -43.99 17.37 8.33
N GLU A 3 -44.31 17.58 9.60
CA GLU A 3 -43.33 17.45 10.71
C GLU A 3 -42.71 16.05 10.78
N ALA A 4 -43.53 15.00 10.62
CA ALA A 4 -43.03 13.63 10.62
C ALA A 4 -42.06 13.35 9.45
N SER A 5 -42.34 13.92 8.27
CA SER A 5 -41.45 13.81 7.12
C SER A 5 -40.15 14.61 7.30
N LEU A 6 -40.21 15.76 7.98
CA LEU A 6 -39.02 16.56 8.29
C LEU A 6 -38.11 15.82 9.28
N SER A 7 -38.67 15.25 10.35
CA SER A 7 -37.90 14.48 11.34
C SER A 7 -37.26 13.23 10.73
N GLN A 8 -37.93 12.56 9.79
CA GLN A 8 -37.35 11.42 9.05
C GLN A 8 -36.18 11.85 8.17
N LEU A 9 -36.29 13.01 7.53
CA LEU A 9 -35.20 13.55 6.70
C LEU A 9 -34.00 13.94 7.57
N GLU A 10 -34.21 14.58 8.72
CA GLU A 10 -33.15 14.92 9.67
C GLU A 10 -32.42 13.68 10.18
N GLN A 11 -33.15 12.62 10.52
CA GLN A 11 -32.55 11.35 10.92
C GLN A 11 -31.72 10.74 9.79
N LEU A 12 -32.26 10.68 8.57
CA LEU A 12 -31.53 10.14 7.42
C LEU A 12 -30.26 10.95 7.11
N VAL A 13 -30.33 12.27 7.20
CA VAL A 13 -29.14 13.14 7.01
C VAL A 13 -28.11 12.85 8.10
N SER A 14 -28.53 12.71 9.36
CA SER A 14 -27.64 12.34 10.46
C SER A 14 -26.94 10.99 10.20
N ASP A 15 -27.71 9.98 9.79
CA ASP A 15 -27.19 8.65 9.50
C ASP A 15 -26.19 8.69 8.32
N LEU A 16 -26.49 9.45 7.27
CA LEU A 16 -25.61 9.61 6.11
C LEU A 16 -24.32 10.36 6.46
N VAL A 17 -24.39 11.40 7.29
CA VAL A 17 -23.20 12.12 7.75
C VAL A 17 -22.31 11.20 8.58
N GLN A 18 -22.90 10.42 9.49
CA GLN A 18 -22.16 9.45 10.30
C GLN A 18 -21.52 8.37 9.43
N GLN A 19 -22.26 7.81 8.46
CA GLN A 19 -21.72 6.83 7.53
C GLN A 19 -20.58 7.42 6.69
N ASN A 20 -20.72 8.66 6.22
CA ASN A 20 -19.68 9.32 5.43
C ASN A 20 -18.39 9.55 6.23
N GLN A 21 -18.51 9.89 7.52
CA GLN A 21 -17.36 10.00 8.42
C GLN A 21 -16.63 8.66 8.60
N THR A 22 -17.38 7.58 8.81
CA THR A 22 -16.80 6.22 8.90
C THR A 22 -16.08 5.84 7.61
N LEU A 23 -16.74 6.00 6.46
CA LEU A 23 -16.14 5.69 5.15
C LEU A 23 -14.90 6.54 4.86
N SER A 24 -14.89 7.80 5.30
CA SER A 24 -13.73 8.68 5.14
C SER A 24 -12.55 8.22 5.99
N ALA A 25 -12.81 7.73 7.21
CA ALA A 25 -11.77 7.17 8.08
C ALA A 25 -11.21 5.85 7.52
N GLU A 26 -12.08 4.95 7.06
CA GLU A 26 -11.68 3.69 6.40
C GLU A 26 -10.85 3.95 5.13
N LEU A 27 -11.25 4.94 4.33
CA LEU A 27 -10.51 5.35 3.14
C LEU A 27 -9.12 5.90 3.49
N ALA A 28 -8.99 6.68 4.56
CA ALA A 28 -7.71 7.19 5.01
C ALA A 28 -6.80 6.03 5.46
N GLN A 29 -7.32 5.13 6.29
CA GLN A 29 -6.57 3.95 6.74
C GLN A 29 -6.10 3.07 5.57
N ALA A 30 -6.99 2.78 4.61
CA ALA A 30 -6.64 1.96 3.46
C ALA A 30 -5.56 2.61 2.57
N LYS A 31 -5.54 3.95 2.49
CA LYS A 31 -4.47 4.67 1.78
C LYS A 31 -3.14 4.56 2.50
N ASP A 32 -3.12 4.75 3.81
CA ASP A 32 -1.90 4.63 4.62
C ASP A 32 -1.31 3.20 4.54
N GLU A 33 -2.18 2.17 4.60
CA GLU A 33 -1.78 0.78 4.42
C GLU A 33 -1.22 0.52 3.01
N ASN A 34 -1.81 1.13 1.98
CA ASN A 34 -1.33 1.00 0.60
C ASN A 34 0.06 1.64 0.42
N GLU A 35 0.28 2.85 0.95
CA GLU A 35 1.58 3.54 0.92
C GLU A 35 2.66 2.71 1.62
N SER A 36 2.34 2.11 2.77
CA SER A 36 3.25 1.20 3.50
C SER A 36 3.61 -0.04 2.69
N LEU A 37 2.64 -0.66 2.01
CA LEU A 37 2.88 -1.81 1.14
C LEU A 37 3.73 -1.43 -0.09
N GLN A 38 3.47 -0.26 -0.69
CA GLN A 38 4.27 0.23 -1.82
C GLN A 38 5.73 0.48 -1.41
N LEU A 39 5.95 1.11 -0.26
CA LEU A 39 7.30 1.31 0.28
C LEU A 39 8.01 -0.03 0.51
N SER A 40 7.33 -0.98 1.13
CA SER A 40 7.86 -2.33 1.38
C SER A 40 8.22 -3.07 0.09
N LEU A 41 7.40 -2.92 -0.96
CA LEU A 41 7.67 -3.48 -2.28
C LEU A 41 8.94 -2.87 -2.90
N MET A 42 9.09 -1.55 -2.87
CA MET A 42 10.27 -0.87 -3.40
C MET A 42 11.56 -1.33 -2.71
N GLU A 43 11.56 -1.44 -1.37
CA GLU A 43 12.71 -1.97 -0.63
C GLU A 43 13.05 -3.41 -1.03
N GLN A 44 12.03 -4.22 -1.33
CA GLN A 44 12.23 -5.60 -1.76
C GLN A 44 12.81 -5.67 -3.17
N GLU A 45 12.33 -4.83 -4.09
CA GLU A 45 12.87 -4.74 -5.46
C GLU A 45 14.35 -4.33 -5.45
N GLU A 46 14.74 -3.35 -4.61
CA GLU A 46 16.14 -2.95 -4.46
C GLU A 46 17.01 -4.11 -3.96
N LYS A 47 16.57 -4.81 -2.92
CA LYS A 47 17.28 -5.99 -2.37
C LYS A 47 17.43 -7.09 -3.42
N GLN A 48 16.38 -7.36 -4.20
CA GLN A 48 16.43 -8.34 -5.28
C GLN A 48 17.39 -7.92 -6.39
N GLY A 49 17.38 -6.66 -6.81
CA GLY A 49 18.31 -6.11 -7.80
C GLY A 49 19.78 -6.24 -7.35
N ALA A 50 20.08 -5.87 -6.10
CA ALA A 50 21.41 -6.03 -5.52
C ALA A 50 21.83 -7.51 -5.44
N THR A 51 20.90 -8.41 -5.11
CA THR A 51 21.15 -9.85 -5.07
C THR A 51 21.45 -10.41 -6.47
N ALA A 52 20.68 -10.00 -7.48
CA ALA A 52 20.90 -10.41 -8.87
C ALA A 52 22.26 -9.95 -9.38
N ALA A 53 22.65 -8.70 -9.14
CA ALA A 53 23.96 -8.17 -9.50
C ALA A 53 25.10 -8.95 -8.81
N ARG A 54 24.93 -9.29 -7.53
CA ARG A 54 25.89 -10.12 -6.80
C ARG A 54 26.02 -11.52 -7.41
N ILE A 55 24.90 -12.17 -7.76
CA ILE A 55 24.92 -13.48 -8.42
C ILE A 55 25.66 -13.38 -9.76
N GLN A 56 25.37 -12.37 -10.57
CA GLN A 56 26.04 -12.15 -11.85
C GLN A 56 27.56 -12.01 -11.68
N ALA A 57 28.02 -11.20 -10.73
CA ALA A 57 29.44 -11.05 -10.42
C ALA A 57 30.09 -12.37 -9.95
N LEU A 58 29.37 -13.18 -9.17
CA LEU A 58 29.84 -14.51 -8.75
C LEU A 58 29.95 -15.46 -9.95
N VAL A 59 28.96 -15.46 -10.84
CA VAL A 59 28.96 -16.27 -12.08
C VAL A 59 30.14 -15.88 -12.97
N GLU A 60 30.37 -14.58 -13.18
CA GLU A 60 31.49 -14.06 -13.97
C GLU A 60 32.84 -14.49 -13.37
N ARG A 61 33.00 -14.36 -12.04
CA ARG A 61 34.22 -14.76 -11.35
C ARG A 61 34.52 -16.26 -11.48
N VAL A 62 33.50 -17.11 -11.39
CA VAL A 62 33.65 -18.56 -11.56
C VAL A 62 33.93 -18.90 -13.03
N SER A 63 33.30 -18.20 -13.96
CA SER A 63 33.44 -18.44 -15.42
C SER A 63 34.80 -17.99 -15.97
N ALA A 64 35.42 -16.98 -15.35
CA ALA A 64 36.75 -16.49 -15.74
C ALA A 64 37.90 -17.50 -15.49
N GLY A 65 37.63 -18.66 -14.87
CA GLY A 65 38.63 -19.67 -14.54
C GLY A 65 39.56 -19.25 -13.39
N PRO A 66 40.41 -20.16 -12.85
CA PRO A 66 41.35 -19.78 -11.80
C PRO A 66 42.30 -18.71 -12.34
N VAL A 67 42.31 -17.55 -11.70
CA VAL A 67 43.34 -16.53 -11.93
C VAL A 67 44.65 -17.14 -11.45
N SER A 68 45.46 -17.66 -12.38
CA SER A 68 46.84 -18.04 -12.09
C SER A 68 47.58 -16.80 -11.61
N ALA A 69 48.04 -16.86 -10.36
CA ALA A 69 48.81 -15.80 -9.69
C ALA A 69 50.20 -15.59 -10.31
#